data_AF-A0A1M3LXS2-F1
#
_entry.id   AF-A0A1M3LXS2-F1
#
_cell.length_a   1.000
_cell.length_b   1.000
_cell.length_c   1.000
_cell.angle_alpha   90.00
_cell.angle_beta   90.00
_cell.angle_gamma   90.00
#
_symmetry.space_group_name_H-M   'P 1'
#
loop_
_entity.id
_entity.type
_entity.pdbx_description
1 polymer ?
#
loop_
_entity_poly.entity_id
_entity_poly.type
_entity_poly.pdbx_seq_one_letter_code
_entity_poly.pdbx_strand_id
1 'polypeptide(L)'
;MGVSFVLPRRWGRAYFALQALAGAAWWVAVFSSPLVRAATLGALDPVLVAAADIPLFVVASGIAALGSRAAAVVATAWTAVVTVALGVYATVSTLAGWGVLLMLAAAGCSALALCALLLGRLPAEWIVQGPFRFRPASNRSGVAAHVVATFAQIVVFWGFFLAVLPLAIAFLESRWGFRLPFPPEAAALGAVVLVLASALGIWSAVSMSTRGGGTPLPVAMPNRLVVAGPYRWVRNPMALAGIMQAVAVGLLLQSWMVVLYALIGSLVWNHLVRPFEEADLAQRFGPAFDRYRSGVRCWLPRLSPWTPVGESVQSP
;
A
#
# COMPACT_ATOMS: atom_id res chain seq x y z
N MET A 1 -4.78 -6.23 -21.78
CA MET A 1 -4.55 -4.77 -21.92
C MET A 1 -4.67 -4.16 -20.53
N GLY A 2 -3.64 -3.49 -20.02
CA GLY A 2 -3.60 -3.00 -18.65
C GLY A 2 -4.58 -1.84 -18.40
N VAL A 3 -5.29 -1.88 -17.27
CA VAL A 3 -6.07 -0.75 -16.76
C VAL A 3 -5.08 0.37 -16.42
N SER A 4 -4.90 1.31 -17.33
CA SER A 4 -4.05 2.48 -17.11
C SER A 4 -4.91 3.61 -16.54
N PHE A 5 -4.60 4.03 -15.32
CA PHE A 5 -5.21 5.22 -14.73
C PHE A 5 -4.67 6.43 -15.48
N VAL A 6 -5.49 6.98 -16.38
CA VAL A 6 -5.18 8.24 -17.05
C VAL A 6 -5.16 9.33 -15.99
N LEU A 7 -3.97 9.89 -15.75
CA LEU A 7 -3.80 11.01 -14.85
C LEU A 7 -3.36 12.21 -15.70
N PRO A 8 -4.29 13.14 -16.01
CA PRO A 8 -3.99 14.27 -16.88
C PRO A 8 -2.75 15.04 -16.40
N ARG A 9 -1.86 15.40 -17.32
CA ARG A 9 -0.61 16.12 -17.02
C ARG A 9 -0.81 17.42 -16.22
N ARG A 10 -1.98 18.06 -16.36
CA ARG A 10 -2.40 19.23 -15.56
C ARG A 10 -2.37 18.98 -14.05
N TRP A 11 -2.66 17.76 -13.60
CA TRP A 11 -2.59 17.40 -12.18
C TRP A 11 -1.16 17.38 -11.67
N GLY A 12 -0.22 16.82 -12.45
CA GLY A 12 1.21 16.87 -12.10
C GLY A 12 1.71 18.31 -12.00
N ARG A 13 1.34 19.17 -12.96
CA ARG A 13 1.68 20.60 -12.93
C ARG A 13 1.06 21.34 -11.74
N ALA A 14 -0.21 21.09 -11.45
CA ALA A 14 -0.92 21.69 -10.32
C ALA A 14 -0.29 21.27 -8.97
N TYR A 15 0.09 20.00 -8.84
CA TYR A 15 0.80 19.53 -7.65
C TYR A 15 2.15 20.25 -7.48
N PHE A 16 2.97 20.34 -8.52
CA PHE A 16 4.26 21.04 -8.41
C PHE A 16 4.10 22.53 -8.10
N ALA A 17 3.02 23.18 -8.56
CA ALA A 17 2.69 24.55 -8.17
C ALA A 17 2.38 24.63 -6.66
N LEU A 18 1.52 23.73 -6.17
CA LEU A 18 1.19 23.64 -4.74
C LEU A 18 2.44 23.35 -3.91
N GLN A 19 3.30 22.43 -4.35
CA GLN A 19 4.55 22.08 -3.67
C GLN A 19 5.50 23.27 -3.58
N ALA A 20 5.65 24.05 -4.65
CA ALA A 20 6.48 25.26 -4.64
C ALA A 20 5.94 26.30 -3.64
N LEU A 21 4.64 26.58 -3.67
CA LEU A 21 4.00 27.53 -2.77
C LEU A 21 4.07 27.07 -1.31
N ALA A 22 3.77 25.81 -1.04
CA ALA A 22 3.84 25.21 0.28
C ALA A 22 5.28 25.20 0.81
N GLY A 23 6.26 24.84 -0.03
CA GLY A 23 7.68 24.87 0.33
C GLY A 23 8.18 26.28 0.64
N ALA A 24 7.79 27.28 -0.16
CA ALA A 24 8.12 28.68 0.11
C ALA A 24 7.50 29.16 1.44
N ALA A 25 6.21 28.88 1.66
CA ALA A 25 5.52 29.22 2.90
C ALA A 25 6.15 28.52 4.12
N TRP A 26 6.55 27.26 3.98
CA TRP A 26 7.24 26.52 5.03
C TRP A 26 8.60 27.13 5.35
N TRP A 27 9.40 27.52 4.35
CA TRP A 27 10.68 28.20 4.60
C TRP A 27 10.51 29.53 5.32
N VAL A 28 9.48 30.33 4.97
CA VAL A 28 9.11 31.53 5.72
C VAL A 28 8.77 31.17 7.18
N ALA A 29 8.02 30.09 7.40
CA ALA A 29 7.67 29.61 8.74
C ALA A 29 8.89 29.14 9.54
N VAL A 30 9.88 28.48 8.91
CA VAL A 30 11.13 28.06 9.56
C VAL A 30 11.93 29.25 10.09
N PHE A 31 12.00 30.35 9.34
CA PHE A 31 12.73 31.55 9.78
C PHE A 31 11.94 32.43 10.76
N SER A 32 10.61 32.37 10.72
CA SER A 32 9.74 33.19 11.59
C SER A 32 9.30 32.50 12.89
N SER A 33 9.31 31.16 12.95
CA SER A 33 8.81 30.40 14.10
C SER A 33 9.83 29.40 14.64
N PRO A 34 10.36 29.60 15.86
CA PRO A 34 11.23 28.63 16.52
C PRO A 34 10.60 27.25 16.69
N LEU A 35 9.28 27.20 16.88
CA LEU A 35 8.53 25.94 17.01
C LEU A 35 8.58 25.13 15.72
N VAL A 36 8.29 25.77 14.58
CA VAL A 36 8.33 25.11 13.27
C VAL A 36 9.75 24.63 12.99
N ARG A 37 10.76 25.49 13.18
CA ARG A 37 12.16 25.12 12.98
C ARG A 37 12.59 23.92 13.83
N ALA A 38 12.29 23.93 15.14
CA ALA A 38 12.65 22.83 16.02
C ALA A 38 11.91 21.52 15.64
N ALA A 39 10.62 21.63 15.29
CA ALA A 39 9.79 20.48 14.93
C ALA A 39 10.22 19.82 13.61
N THR A 40 10.64 20.61 12.61
CA THR A 40 10.90 20.12 11.25
C THR A 40 12.38 20.01 10.86
N LEU A 41 13.26 20.79 11.48
CA LEU A 41 14.72 20.77 11.22
C LEU A 41 15.54 20.38 12.44
N GLY A 42 14.97 20.43 13.65
CA GLY A 42 15.70 20.11 14.87
C GLY A 42 16.86 21.07 15.10
N ALA A 43 18.08 20.53 15.17
CA ALA A 43 19.31 21.29 15.39
C ALA A 43 20.08 21.62 14.09
N LEU A 44 19.51 21.31 12.91
CA LEU A 44 20.15 21.65 11.64
C LEU A 44 20.19 23.16 11.44
N ASP A 45 21.28 23.66 10.83
CA ASP A 45 21.39 25.06 10.45
C ASP A 45 20.40 25.38 9.32
N PRO A 46 19.37 26.22 9.58
CA PRO A 46 18.34 26.52 8.58
C PRO A 46 18.91 27.25 7.36
N VAL A 47 20.00 28.02 7.49
CA VAL A 47 20.59 28.77 6.36
C VAL A 47 21.26 27.82 5.39
N LEU A 48 22.05 26.86 5.89
CA LEU A 48 22.71 25.86 5.06
C LEU A 48 21.70 24.95 4.34
N VAL A 49 20.65 24.52 5.06
CA VAL A 49 19.60 23.69 4.46
C VAL A 49 18.82 24.50 3.41
N ALA A 50 18.48 25.76 3.69
CA ALA A 50 17.77 26.63 2.75
C ALA A 50 18.56 26.88 1.46
N ALA A 51 19.88 27.04 1.56
CA ALA A 51 20.75 27.31 0.41
C ALA A 51 20.67 26.20 -0.66
N ALA A 52 20.51 24.94 -0.24
CA ALA A 52 20.31 23.82 -1.16
C ALA A 52 18.83 23.60 -1.50
N ASP A 53 17.95 23.69 -0.50
CA ASP A 53 16.56 23.31 -0.64
C ASP A 53 15.72 24.32 -1.43
N ILE A 54 15.94 25.64 -1.26
CA ILE A 54 15.17 26.65 -2.01
C ILE A 54 15.36 26.48 -3.53
N PRO A 55 16.59 26.37 -4.09
CA PRO A 55 16.77 26.14 -5.52
C PRO A 55 16.23 24.79 -6.00
N LEU A 56 16.55 23.70 -5.27
CA LEU A 56 16.33 22.33 -5.74
C LEU A 56 14.93 21.80 -5.43
N PHE A 57 14.25 22.33 -4.41
CA PHE A 57 12.89 21.98 -4.06
C PHE A 57 11.90 23.05 -4.54
N VAL A 58 11.99 24.28 -4.02
CA VAL A 58 10.98 25.34 -4.24
C VAL A 58 11.00 25.84 -5.68
N VAL A 59 12.16 26.33 -6.14
CA VAL A 59 12.31 26.91 -7.49
C VAL A 59 12.14 25.83 -8.56
N ALA A 60 12.78 24.67 -8.40
CA ALA A 60 12.60 23.55 -9.32
C ALA A 60 11.13 23.10 -9.42
N SER A 61 10.39 23.05 -8.31
CA SER A 61 8.94 22.76 -8.34
C SER A 61 8.15 23.85 -9.06
N GLY A 62 8.50 25.12 -8.88
CA GLY A 62 7.89 26.24 -9.61
C GLY A 62 8.11 26.12 -11.13
N ILE A 63 9.32 25.79 -11.57
CA ILE A 63 9.64 25.56 -12.98
C ILE A 63 8.93 24.30 -13.51
N ALA A 64 8.82 23.25 -12.69
CA ALA A 64 8.08 22.03 -13.03
C ALA A 64 6.58 22.31 -13.25
N ALA A 65 5.98 23.22 -12.48
CA ALA A 65 4.59 23.66 -12.65
C ALA A 65 4.33 24.31 -14.02
N LEU A 66 5.34 24.96 -14.60
CA LEU A 66 5.29 25.52 -15.95
C LEU A 66 5.37 24.43 -17.05
N GLY A 67 5.65 23.18 -16.67
CA GLY A 67 5.67 22.03 -17.57
C GLY A 67 7.06 21.47 -17.87
N SER A 68 8.12 21.99 -17.22
CA SER A 68 9.47 21.47 -17.40
C SER A 68 9.64 20.08 -16.79
N ARG A 69 9.92 19.09 -17.64
CA ARG A 69 10.16 17.70 -17.23
C ARG A 69 11.45 17.55 -16.43
N ALA A 70 12.52 18.23 -16.86
CA ALA A 70 13.81 18.19 -16.17
C ALA A 70 13.71 18.75 -14.76
N ALA A 71 13.02 19.89 -14.59
CA ALA A 71 12.81 20.47 -13.26
C ALA A 71 11.94 19.57 -12.37
N ALA A 72 10.93 18.91 -12.93
CA ALA A 72 10.11 17.93 -12.18
C ALA A 72 10.95 16.74 -11.69
N VAL A 73 11.87 16.22 -12.52
CA VAL A 73 12.79 15.14 -12.14
C VAL A 73 13.73 15.62 -11.03
N VAL A 74 14.33 16.80 -11.17
CA VAL A 74 15.24 17.39 -10.16
C VAL A 74 14.52 17.58 -8.83
N ALA A 75 13.34 18.22 -8.83
CA ALA A 75 12.56 18.45 -7.62
C ALA A 75 12.19 17.14 -6.93
N THR A 76 11.75 16.14 -7.70
CA THR A 76 11.36 14.83 -7.14
C THR A 76 12.57 14.08 -6.57
N ALA A 77 13.69 14.05 -7.30
CA ALA A 77 14.91 13.40 -6.86
C ALA A 77 15.48 14.06 -5.60
N TRP A 78 15.51 15.39 -5.56
CA TRP A 78 15.93 16.15 -4.38
C TRP A 78 15.00 15.89 -3.19
N THR A 79 13.68 15.90 -3.40
CA THR A 79 12.70 15.58 -2.34
C THR A 79 12.98 14.19 -1.75
N ALA A 80 13.29 13.19 -2.58
CA ALA A 80 13.64 11.84 -2.12
C ALA A 80 14.96 11.84 -1.31
N VAL A 81 15.99 12.55 -1.77
CA VAL A 81 17.27 12.70 -1.05
C VAL A 81 17.05 13.33 0.32
N VAL A 82 16.32 14.45 0.38
CA VAL A 82 16.00 15.14 1.65
C VAL A 82 15.19 14.22 2.57
N THR A 83 14.21 13.49 2.03
CA THR A 83 13.41 12.52 2.81
C THR A 83 14.29 11.47 3.49
N VAL A 84 15.23 10.88 2.74
CA VAL A 84 16.13 9.86 3.27
C VAL A 84 17.12 10.48 4.28
N ALA A 85 17.75 11.60 3.93
CA ALA A 85 18.72 12.27 4.79
C ALA A 85 18.09 12.73 6.12
N LEU A 86 16.92 13.35 6.05
CA LEU A 86 16.17 13.80 7.22
C LEU A 86 15.63 12.62 8.03
N GLY A 87 15.21 11.53 7.35
CA GLY A 87 14.81 10.29 7.99
C GLY A 87 15.94 9.65 8.80
N VAL A 88 17.15 9.57 8.24
CA VAL A 88 18.34 9.10 8.96
C VAL A 88 18.68 10.04 10.12
N TYR A 89 18.72 11.34 9.87
CA TYR A 89 18.99 12.35 10.90
C TYR A 89 18.02 12.25 12.07
N ALA A 90 16.71 12.20 11.81
CA ALA A 90 15.69 12.09 12.85
C ALA A 90 15.77 10.75 13.59
N THR A 91 16.08 9.67 12.89
CA THR A 91 16.24 8.34 13.51
C THR A 91 17.44 8.31 14.47
N VAL A 92 18.53 8.99 14.14
CA VAL A 92 19.73 9.07 15.01
C VAL A 92 19.56 10.09 16.13
N SER A 93 19.09 11.29 15.82
CA SER A 93 19.04 12.42 16.75
C SER A 93 17.76 12.51 17.58
N THR A 94 16.69 11.82 17.21
CA THR A 94 15.31 11.98 17.73
C THR A 94 14.67 13.34 17.49
N LEU A 95 15.28 14.19 16.67
CA LEU A 95 14.77 15.51 16.33
C LEU A 95 14.10 15.50 14.95
N ALA A 96 13.45 16.60 14.58
CA ALA A 96 12.93 16.82 13.22
C ALA A 96 11.90 15.81 12.70
N GLY A 97 11.23 15.05 13.58
CA GLY A 97 10.27 14.02 13.17
C GLY A 97 9.17 14.55 12.25
N TRP A 98 8.64 15.76 12.51
CA TRP A 98 7.61 16.38 11.66
C TRP A 98 8.13 16.67 10.25
N GLY A 99 9.41 17.02 10.14
CA GLY A 99 10.05 17.21 8.84
C GLY A 99 10.08 15.91 8.04
N VAL A 100 10.36 14.77 8.68
CA VAL A 100 10.36 13.46 8.01
C VAL A 100 8.98 13.11 7.46
N LEU A 101 7.91 13.28 8.26
CA LEU A 101 6.55 13.00 7.79
C LEU A 101 6.15 13.89 6.60
N LEU A 102 6.45 15.19 6.67
CA LEU A 102 6.18 16.13 5.58
C LEU A 102 6.93 15.73 4.31
N MET A 103 8.21 15.35 4.44
CA MET A 103 9.03 14.93 3.31
C MET A 103 8.60 13.57 2.73
N LEU A 104 8.21 12.60 3.55
CA LEU A 104 7.62 11.33 3.07
C LEU A 104 6.36 11.58 2.24
N ALA A 105 5.46 12.45 2.73
CA ALA A 105 4.26 12.82 2.00
C ALA A 105 4.59 13.55 0.68
N ALA A 106 5.50 14.53 0.72
CA ALA A 106 5.93 15.29 -0.45
C ALA A 106 6.66 14.41 -1.49
N ALA A 107 7.48 13.45 -1.05
CA ALA A 107 8.18 12.51 -1.93
C ALA A 107 7.19 11.58 -2.65
N GLY A 108 6.23 11.02 -1.90
CA GLY A 108 5.18 10.18 -2.47
C GLY A 108 4.34 10.93 -3.51
N CYS A 109 3.89 12.14 -3.17
CA CYS A 109 3.10 12.96 -4.09
C CYS A 109 3.93 13.49 -5.28
N SER A 110 5.20 13.85 -5.08
CA SER A 110 6.13 14.21 -6.17
C SER A 110 6.35 13.06 -7.15
N ALA A 111 6.52 11.83 -6.66
CA ALA A 111 6.67 10.66 -7.51
C ALA A 111 5.42 10.43 -8.37
N LEU A 112 4.22 10.55 -7.78
CA LEU A 112 2.95 10.45 -8.50
C LEU A 112 2.78 11.58 -9.53
N ALA A 113 3.09 12.82 -9.15
CA ALA A 113 3.04 13.98 -10.03
C ALA A 113 4.04 13.89 -11.19
N LEU A 114 5.24 13.37 -10.94
CA LEU A 114 6.25 13.11 -11.95
C LEU A 114 5.77 12.04 -12.94
N CYS A 115 5.21 10.93 -12.45
CA CYS A 115 4.59 9.91 -13.30
C CYS A 115 3.50 10.51 -14.19
N ALA A 116 2.62 11.33 -13.61
CA ALA A 116 1.57 12.01 -14.36
C ALA A 116 2.14 12.94 -15.45
N LEU A 117 3.21 13.68 -15.15
CA LEU A 117 3.80 14.67 -16.05
C LEU A 117 4.61 14.02 -17.19
N LEU A 118 5.36 12.96 -16.89
CA LEU A 118 6.16 12.21 -17.87
C LEU A 118 5.30 11.28 -18.73
N LEU A 119 4.52 10.42 -18.07
CA LEU A 119 3.83 9.30 -18.72
C LEU A 119 2.38 9.61 -19.08
N GLY A 120 1.75 10.64 -18.47
CA GLY A 120 0.32 10.91 -18.63
C GLY A 120 -0.59 9.84 -18.02
N ARG A 121 -0.02 8.91 -17.25
CA ARG A 121 -0.69 7.78 -16.62
C ARG A 121 0.09 7.32 -15.41
N LEU A 122 -0.58 6.66 -14.47
CA LEU A 122 0.11 5.94 -13.38
C LEU A 122 0.46 4.53 -13.89
N PRO A 123 1.73 4.11 -13.85
CA PRO A 123 2.15 2.78 -14.29
C PRO A 123 1.81 1.73 -13.22
N ALA A 124 0.54 1.60 -12.86
CA ALA A 124 0.05 0.59 -11.92
C ALA A 124 0.40 -0.84 -12.39
N GLU A 125 0.53 -1.02 -13.70
CA GLU A 125 1.03 -2.24 -14.34
C GLU A 125 2.43 -2.66 -13.87
N TRP A 126 3.33 -1.73 -13.50
CA TRP A 126 4.66 -2.09 -12.97
C TRP A 126 4.61 -2.68 -11.56
N ILE A 127 3.65 -2.24 -10.74
CA ILE A 127 3.44 -2.80 -9.40
C ILE A 127 2.95 -4.25 -9.51
N VAL A 128 2.10 -4.54 -10.49
CA VAL A 128 1.51 -5.88 -10.71
C VAL A 128 2.42 -6.80 -11.54
N GLN A 129 3.20 -6.27 -12.48
CA GLN A 129 4.08 -7.05 -13.38
C GLN A 129 5.53 -7.19 -12.90
N GLY A 130 5.92 -6.53 -11.80
CA GLY A 130 7.24 -6.62 -11.19
C GLY A 130 7.44 -7.91 -10.36
N PRO A 131 7.85 -7.85 -9.08
CA PRO A 131 8.07 -9.04 -8.26
C PRO A 131 6.82 -9.91 -8.04
N PHE A 132 5.64 -9.41 -8.41
CA PHE A 132 4.33 -10.08 -8.31
C PHE A 132 3.85 -10.75 -9.60
N ARG A 133 4.69 -10.85 -10.63
CA ARG A 133 4.30 -11.49 -11.90
C ARG A 133 3.84 -12.94 -11.67
N PHE A 134 2.58 -13.21 -12.00
CA PHE A 134 2.03 -14.56 -12.03
C PHE A 134 2.86 -15.45 -12.99
N ARG A 135 3.59 -16.42 -12.45
CA ARG A 135 4.35 -17.41 -13.23
C ARG A 135 3.62 -18.75 -13.16
N PRO A 136 3.27 -19.36 -14.30
CA PRO A 136 2.79 -20.74 -14.32
C PRO A 136 3.85 -21.66 -13.70
N ALA A 137 3.42 -22.62 -12.86
CA ALA A 137 4.33 -23.57 -12.23
C ALA A 137 5.10 -24.38 -13.28
N SER A 138 6.41 -24.55 -13.09
CA SER A 138 7.23 -25.43 -13.91
C SER A 138 7.01 -26.90 -13.50
N ASN A 139 6.64 -27.77 -14.44
CA ASN A 139 6.40 -29.21 -14.27
C ASN A 139 7.65 -30.07 -13.91
N ARG A 140 8.71 -29.50 -13.33
CA ARG A 140 10.03 -30.17 -13.19
C ARG A 140 10.43 -30.56 -11.76
N SER A 141 9.61 -30.35 -10.73
CA SER A 141 9.94 -30.72 -9.35
C SER A 141 8.85 -31.54 -8.67
N GLY A 142 9.23 -32.40 -7.71
CA GLY A 142 8.30 -33.26 -6.97
C GLY A 142 7.29 -32.47 -6.13
N VAL A 143 6.10 -33.04 -5.93
CA VAL A 143 4.96 -32.41 -5.23
C VAL A 143 5.35 -31.87 -3.85
N ALA A 144 6.19 -32.59 -3.10
CA ALA A 144 6.67 -32.17 -1.78
C ALA A 144 7.54 -30.89 -1.84
N ALA A 145 8.41 -30.77 -2.85
CA ALA A 145 9.26 -29.59 -3.03
C ALA A 145 8.43 -28.34 -3.37
N HIS A 146 7.36 -28.51 -4.16
CA HIS A 146 6.43 -27.42 -4.45
C HIS A 146 5.66 -26.96 -3.20
N VAL A 147 5.19 -27.89 -2.36
CA VAL A 147 4.48 -27.56 -1.12
C VAL A 147 5.38 -26.79 -0.15
N VAL A 148 6.61 -27.25 0.06
CA VAL A 148 7.57 -26.58 0.97
C VAL A 148 7.96 -25.20 0.44
N ALA A 149 8.27 -25.05 -0.85
CA ALA A 149 8.60 -23.75 -1.44
C ALA A 149 7.44 -22.75 -1.36
N THR A 150 6.22 -23.22 -1.59
CA THR A 150 4.98 -22.44 -1.51
C THR A 150 4.71 -21.97 -0.07
N PHE A 151 4.89 -22.86 0.91
CA PHE A 151 4.76 -22.54 2.33
C PHE A 151 5.84 -21.55 2.80
N ALA A 152 7.09 -21.77 2.42
CA ALA A 152 8.19 -20.85 2.71
C ALA A 152 7.93 -19.46 2.12
N GLN A 153 7.43 -19.38 0.89
CA GLN A 153 7.08 -18.11 0.26
C GLN A 153 5.95 -17.38 1.01
N ILE A 154 4.91 -18.08 1.49
CA ILE A 154 3.86 -17.49 2.34
C ILE A 154 4.47 -16.93 3.61
N VAL A 155 5.26 -17.73 4.32
CA VAL A 155 5.82 -17.34 5.61
C VAL A 155 6.74 -16.14 5.44
N VAL A 156 7.60 -16.12 4.41
CA VAL A 156 8.46 -14.97 4.11
C VAL A 156 7.65 -13.74 3.73
N PHE A 157 6.66 -13.89 2.84
CA PHE A 157 5.85 -12.77 2.36
C PHE A 157 5.01 -12.16 3.50
N TRP A 158 4.23 -12.97 4.19
CA TRP A 158 3.39 -12.51 5.29
C TRP A 158 4.22 -12.11 6.52
N GLY A 159 5.30 -12.82 6.83
CA GLY A 159 6.22 -12.45 7.90
C GLY A 159 6.87 -11.08 7.64
N PHE A 160 7.21 -10.77 6.40
CA PHE A 160 7.70 -9.44 6.05
C PHE A 160 6.63 -8.35 6.28
N PHE A 161 5.42 -8.53 5.74
CA PHE A 161 4.37 -7.50 5.78
C PHE A 161 3.63 -7.38 7.12
N LEU A 162 3.59 -8.44 7.93
CA LEU A 162 2.92 -8.46 9.24
C LEU A 162 3.86 -8.41 10.44
N ALA A 163 5.18 -8.64 10.26
CA ALA A 163 6.14 -8.52 11.36
C ALA A 163 7.26 -7.52 11.04
N VAL A 164 8.10 -7.79 10.04
CA VAL A 164 9.31 -6.98 9.79
C VAL A 164 8.97 -5.52 9.52
N LEU A 165 8.06 -5.27 8.56
CA LEU A 165 7.69 -3.91 8.17
C LEU A 165 6.94 -3.17 9.29
N PRO A 166 5.93 -3.74 9.96
CA PRO A 166 5.30 -3.11 11.12
C PRO A 166 6.25 -2.79 12.27
N LEU A 167 7.18 -3.71 12.60
CA LEU A 167 8.18 -3.47 13.65
C LEU A 167 9.13 -2.33 13.27
N ALA A 168 9.55 -2.27 12.01
CA ALA A 168 10.36 -1.15 11.52
C ALA A 168 9.61 0.18 11.60
N ILE A 169 8.33 0.21 11.20
CA ILE A 169 7.50 1.42 11.29
C ILE A 169 7.32 1.84 12.76
N ALA A 170 6.99 0.92 13.67
CA ALA A 170 6.82 1.23 15.09
C ALA A 170 8.13 1.71 15.74
N PHE A 171 9.28 1.15 15.32
CA PHE A 171 10.60 1.63 15.73
C PHE A 171 10.83 3.08 15.27
N LEU A 172 10.58 3.38 14.00
CA LEU A 172 10.73 4.74 13.45
C LEU A 172 9.76 5.72 14.11
N GLU A 173 8.50 5.35 14.31
CA GLU A 173 7.50 6.16 15.04
C GLU A 173 8.02 6.57 16.43
N SER A 174 8.65 5.63 17.14
CA SER A 174 9.26 5.90 18.44
C SER A 174 10.46 6.85 18.35
N ARG A 175 11.33 6.67 17.35
CA ARG A 175 12.52 7.51 17.18
C ARG A 175 12.18 8.92 16.73
N TRP A 176 11.12 9.08 15.94
CA TRP A 176 10.67 10.38 15.43
C TRP A 176 9.75 11.13 16.40
N GLY A 177 9.46 10.56 17.58
CA GLY A 177 8.70 11.24 18.63
C GLY A 177 7.18 11.28 18.39
N PHE A 178 6.64 10.30 17.65
CA PHE A 178 5.22 10.27 17.26
C PHE A 178 4.35 9.29 18.06
N ARG A 179 4.85 8.76 19.18
CA ARG A 179 4.05 7.86 20.00
C ARG A 179 2.81 8.59 20.53
N LEU A 180 1.65 8.16 20.07
CA LEU A 180 0.37 8.58 20.60
C LEU A 180 -0.07 7.60 21.69
N PRO A 181 -0.72 8.07 22.76
CA PRO A 181 -1.29 7.18 23.76
C PRO A 181 -2.42 6.36 23.12
N PHE A 182 -2.35 5.04 23.27
CA PHE A 182 -3.43 4.13 22.92
C PHE A 182 -4.20 3.74 24.20
N PRO A 183 -5.51 3.44 24.09
CA PRO A 183 -6.25 2.81 25.18
C PRO A 183 -5.55 1.51 25.62
N PRO A 184 -5.57 1.18 26.93
CA PRO A 184 -4.93 -0.04 27.42
C PRO A 184 -5.56 -1.31 26.82
N GLU A 185 -6.82 -1.25 26.38
CA GLU A 185 -7.53 -2.36 25.75
C GLU A 185 -7.15 -2.55 24.26
N ALA A 186 -6.42 -1.60 23.66
CA ALA A 186 -6.10 -1.63 22.23
C ALA A 186 -5.34 -2.90 21.85
N ALA A 187 -4.36 -3.32 22.65
CA ALA A 187 -3.60 -4.54 22.40
C ALA A 187 -4.48 -5.80 22.51
N ALA A 188 -5.38 -5.85 23.49
CA ALA A 188 -6.33 -6.96 23.64
C ALA A 188 -7.29 -7.04 22.45
N LEU A 189 -7.85 -5.92 22.02
CA LEU A 189 -8.67 -5.83 20.81
C LEU A 189 -7.87 -6.26 19.58
N GLY A 190 -6.63 -5.80 19.44
CA GLY A 190 -5.71 -6.22 18.39
C GLY A 190 -5.52 -7.73 18.36
N ALA A 191 -5.29 -8.38 19.51
CA ALA A 191 -5.17 -9.84 19.59
C ALA A 191 -6.44 -10.55 19.10
N VAL A 192 -7.63 -10.12 19.56
CA VAL A 192 -8.92 -10.69 19.14
C VAL A 192 -9.11 -10.53 17.63
N VAL A 193 -8.89 -9.33 17.09
CA VAL A 193 -9.02 -9.06 15.66
C VAL A 193 -8.02 -9.89 14.85
N LEU A 194 -6.77 -10.05 15.33
CA LEU A 194 -5.76 -10.86 14.66
C LEU A 194 -6.18 -12.33 14.57
N VAL A 195 -6.72 -12.90 15.65
CA VAL A 195 -7.21 -14.28 15.67
C VAL A 195 -8.38 -14.45 14.68
N LEU A 196 -9.38 -13.57 14.74
CA LEU A 196 -10.54 -13.63 13.85
C LEU A 196 -10.17 -13.44 12.37
N ALA A 197 -9.29 -12.49 12.08
CA ALA A 197 -8.82 -12.23 10.72
C ALA A 197 -7.97 -13.40 10.20
N SER A 198 -7.13 -14.01 11.04
CA SER A 198 -6.36 -15.20 10.68
C SER A 198 -7.26 -16.40 10.42
N ALA A 199 -8.31 -16.61 11.23
CA ALA A 199 -9.31 -17.64 10.98
C ALA A 199 -10.03 -17.43 9.64
N LEU A 200 -10.42 -16.19 9.31
CA LEU A 200 -11.00 -15.86 8.01
C LEU A 200 -10.01 -16.11 6.85
N GLY A 201 -8.74 -15.75 7.02
CA GLY A 201 -7.68 -15.99 6.04
C GLY A 201 -7.47 -17.48 5.78
N ILE A 202 -7.39 -18.29 6.84
CA ILE A 202 -7.27 -19.75 6.74
C ILE A 202 -8.52 -20.35 6.07
N TRP A 203 -9.72 -19.94 6.46
CA TRP A 203 -10.97 -20.41 5.83
C TRP A 203 -11.03 -20.07 4.34
N SER A 204 -10.55 -18.89 3.96
CA SER A 204 -10.45 -18.44 2.57
C SER A 204 -9.44 -19.28 1.78
N ALA A 205 -8.27 -19.53 2.37
CA ALA A 205 -7.21 -20.35 1.77
C ALA A 205 -7.67 -21.80 1.56
N VAL A 206 -8.29 -22.41 2.57
CA VAL A 206 -8.84 -23.77 2.52
C VAL A 206 -9.97 -23.86 1.50
N SER A 207 -10.86 -22.87 1.45
CA SER A 207 -11.95 -22.85 0.46
C SER A 207 -11.42 -22.77 -0.97
N MET A 208 -10.35 -21.99 -1.18
CA MET A 208 -9.71 -21.88 -2.49
C MET A 208 -8.96 -23.17 -2.87
N SER A 209 -8.22 -23.77 -1.94
CA SER A 209 -7.48 -25.02 -2.18
C SER A 209 -8.37 -26.22 -2.46
N THR A 210 -9.44 -26.38 -1.67
CA THR A 210 -10.32 -27.55 -1.75
C THR A 210 -11.34 -27.48 -2.87
N ARG A 211 -11.81 -26.27 -3.25
CA ARG A 211 -12.89 -26.11 -4.23
C ARG A 211 -12.49 -25.37 -5.52
N GLY A 212 -11.32 -24.75 -5.56
CA GLY A 212 -10.80 -24.05 -6.74
C GLY A 212 -9.85 -24.87 -7.62
N GLY A 213 -9.39 -26.03 -7.14
CA GLY A 213 -8.40 -26.86 -7.86
C GLY A 213 -7.04 -26.17 -8.03
N GLY A 214 -6.64 -25.31 -7.09
CA GLY A 214 -5.39 -24.52 -7.07
C GLY A 214 -5.18 -23.83 -5.71
N THR A 215 -4.04 -23.17 -5.45
CA THR A 215 -3.74 -22.53 -4.16
C THR A 215 -4.00 -21.02 -4.19
N PRO A 216 -4.20 -20.35 -3.03
CA PRO A 216 -4.43 -18.90 -2.97
C PRO A 216 -3.22 -18.02 -3.30
N LEU A 217 -2.12 -18.61 -3.76
CA LEU A 217 -0.90 -17.91 -4.11
C LEU A 217 -0.75 -17.77 -5.63
N PRO A 218 0.09 -16.82 -6.09
CA PRO A 218 0.47 -16.67 -7.50
C PRO A 218 1.08 -17.92 -8.15
N VAL A 219 1.38 -18.97 -7.38
CA VAL A 219 2.09 -20.20 -7.79
C VAL A 219 1.14 -21.24 -8.41
N ALA A 220 -0.17 -21.19 -8.12
CA ALA A 220 -1.16 -22.07 -8.73
C ALA A 220 -2.57 -21.44 -8.70
N MET A 221 -2.82 -20.46 -9.58
CA MET A 221 -4.13 -19.81 -9.67
C MET A 221 -5.26 -20.85 -9.84
N PRO A 222 -6.40 -20.69 -9.14
CA PRO A 222 -7.51 -21.64 -9.21
C PRO A 222 -8.05 -21.74 -10.64
N ASN A 223 -8.29 -22.97 -11.09
CA ASN A 223 -8.82 -23.30 -12.42
C ASN A 223 -10.34 -23.09 -12.51
N ARG A 224 -11.00 -22.93 -11.37
CA ARG A 224 -12.46 -22.73 -11.26
C ARG A 224 -12.76 -21.51 -10.40
N LEU A 225 -13.83 -20.80 -10.73
CA LEU A 225 -14.31 -19.67 -9.93
C LEU A 225 -14.80 -20.19 -8.56
N VAL A 226 -14.14 -19.77 -7.48
CA VAL A 226 -14.47 -20.22 -6.12
C VAL A 226 -15.56 -19.33 -5.52
N VAL A 227 -16.76 -19.88 -5.42
CA VAL A 227 -17.94 -19.24 -4.80
C VAL A 227 -18.42 -20.00 -3.57
N ALA A 228 -17.47 -20.49 -2.77
CA ALA A 228 -17.75 -21.35 -1.62
C ALA A 228 -17.03 -20.87 -0.34
N GLY A 229 -17.52 -21.31 0.83
CA GLY A 229 -17.00 -20.84 2.11
C GLY A 229 -17.21 -19.32 2.29
N PRO A 230 -16.17 -18.55 2.68
CA PRO A 230 -16.33 -17.13 2.96
C PRO A 230 -16.62 -16.31 1.70
N TYR A 231 -16.27 -16.83 0.51
CA TYR A 231 -16.55 -16.22 -0.79
C TYR A 231 -18.06 -16.11 -1.08
N ARG A 232 -18.93 -16.84 -0.35
CA ARG A 232 -20.39 -16.69 -0.46
C ARG A 232 -20.91 -15.42 0.23
N TRP A 233 -20.12 -14.86 1.14
CA TRP A 233 -20.52 -13.74 1.99
C TRP A 233 -19.89 -12.44 1.49
N VAL A 234 -18.61 -12.47 1.15
CA VAL A 234 -17.85 -11.33 0.64
C VAL A 234 -16.93 -11.80 -0.48
N ARG A 235 -16.71 -10.98 -1.49
CA ARG A 235 -16.00 -11.41 -2.70
C ARG A 235 -14.49 -11.55 -2.52
N ASN A 236 -13.89 -10.71 -1.67
CA ASN A 236 -12.45 -10.69 -1.39
C ASN A 236 -12.14 -10.93 0.11
N PRO A 237 -12.54 -12.07 0.70
CA PRO A 237 -12.35 -12.35 2.12
C PRO A 237 -10.88 -12.45 2.51
N MET A 238 -10.00 -12.88 1.61
CA MET A 238 -8.57 -12.97 1.86
C MET A 238 -7.91 -11.59 1.95
N ALA A 239 -8.27 -10.66 1.06
CA ALA A 239 -7.79 -9.27 1.15
C ALA A 239 -8.33 -8.60 2.42
N LEU A 240 -9.60 -8.84 2.77
CA LEU A 240 -10.19 -8.36 4.02
C LEU A 240 -9.42 -8.89 5.24
N ALA A 241 -9.12 -10.19 5.27
CA ALA A 241 -8.29 -10.80 6.32
C ALA A 241 -6.93 -10.12 6.44
N GLY A 242 -6.20 -9.93 5.32
CA GLY A 242 -4.88 -9.31 5.33
C GLY A 242 -4.89 -7.86 5.84
N ILE A 243 -5.87 -7.06 5.43
CA ILE A 243 -6.03 -5.67 5.91
C ILE A 243 -6.32 -5.67 7.42
N MET A 244 -7.24 -6.53 7.88
CA MET A 244 -7.59 -6.62 9.29
C MET A 244 -6.42 -7.13 10.15
N GLN A 245 -5.60 -8.06 9.64
CA GLN A 245 -4.38 -8.51 10.30
C GLN A 245 -3.37 -7.35 10.45
N ALA A 246 -3.16 -6.56 9.40
CA ALA A 246 -2.24 -5.42 9.47
C ALA A 246 -2.72 -4.34 10.46
N VAL A 247 -4.03 -4.04 10.49
CA VAL A 247 -4.64 -3.14 11.50
C VAL A 247 -4.46 -3.72 12.91
N ALA A 248 -4.71 -5.02 13.10
CA ALA A 248 -4.54 -5.69 14.37
C ALA A 248 -3.11 -5.65 14.89
N VAL A 249 -2.12 -5.83 14.01
CA VAL A 249 -0.69 -5.65 14.35
C VAL A 249 -0.42 -4.21 14.79
N GLY A 250 -1.00 -3.20 14.12
CA GLY A 250 -0.87 -1.81 14.56
C GLY A 250 -1.44 -1.55 15.95
N LEU A 251 -2.58 -2.18 16.28
CA LEU A 251 -3.16 -2.12 17.63
C LEU A 251 -2.29 -2.82 18.69
N LEU A 252 -1.73 -3.99 18.36
CA LEU A 252 -0.82 -4.74 19.24
C LEU A 252 0.47 -3.98 19.52
N LEU A 253 1.03 -3.33 18.50
CA LEU A 253 2.21 -2.48 18.62
C LEU A 253 1.90 -1.09 19.18
N GLN A 254 0.62 -0.76 19.39
CA GLN A 254 0.14 0.57 19.77
C GLN A 254 0.75 1.68 18.88
N SER A 255 0.80 1.41 17.57
CA SER A 255 1.41 2.28 16.57
C SER A 255 0.34 2.73 15.57
N TRP A 256 0.03 4.02 15.60
CA TRP A 256 -0.93 4.60 14.66
C TRP A 256 -0.35 4.67 13.25
N MET A 257 0.98 4.76 13.09
CA MET A 257 1.62 4.73 11.79
C MET A 257 1.49 3.37 11.12
N VAL A 258 1.53 2.27 11.89
CA VAL A 258 1.25 0.91 11.37
C VAL A 258 -0.23 0.77 10.95
N VAL A 259 -1.16 1.32 11.73
CA VAL A 259 -2.59 1.35 11.35
C VAL A 259 -2.78 2.16 10.07
N LEU A 260 -2.17 3.34 9.97
CA LEU A 260 -2.23 4.17 8.76
C LEU A 260 -1.61 3.46 7.55
N TYR A 261 -0.49 2.78 7.73
CA TYR A 261 0.12 1.92 6.71
C TYR A 261 -0.87 0.87 6.19
N ALA A 262 -1.60 0.19 7.07
CA ALA A 262 -2.61 -0.79 6.69
C ALA A 262 -3.76 -0.16 5.87
N LEU A 263 -4.22 1.03 6.28
CA LEU A 263 -5.28 1.76 5.59
C LEU A 263 -4.84 2.26 4.20
N ILE A 264 -3.64 2.84 4.09
CA ILE A 264 -3.07 3.24 2.81
C ILE A 264 -2.88 2.02 1.91
N GLY A 265 -2.34 0.92 2.44
CA GLY A 265 -2.20 -0.34 1.71
C GLY A 265 -3.54 -0.88 1.20
N SER A 266 -4.60 -0.79 2.01
CA SER A 266 -5.96 -1.14 1.60
C SER A 266 -6.46 -0.30 0.43
N LEU A 267 -6.27 1.02 0.47
CA LEU A 267 -6.65 1.92 -0.62
C LEU A 267 -5.86 1.62 -1.90
N VAL A 268 -4.54 1.43 -1.77
CA VAL A 268 -3.67 1.06 -2.90
C VAL A 268 -4.13 -0.25 -3.51
N TRP A 269 -4.39 -1.28 -2.72
CA TRP A 269 -4.90 -2.56 -3.22
C TRP A 269 -6.27 -2.41 -3.89
N ASN A 270 -7.19 -1.68 -3.27
CA ASN A 270 -8.56 -1.46 -3.76
C ASN A 270 -8.62 -0.71 -5.11
N HIS A 271 -7.72 0.25 -5.30
CA HIS A 271 -7.68 1.07 -6.50
C HIS A 271 -6.73 0.52 -7.55
N LEU A 272 -5.60 -0.09 -7.19
CA LEU A 272 -4.63 -0.57 -8.16
C LEU A 272 -4.79 -2.06 -8.43
N VAL A 273 -4.77 -2.91 -7.40
CA VAL A 273 -4.69 -4.37 -7.57
C VAL A 273 -6.05 -4.98 -7.94
N ARG A 274 -7.10 -4.66 -7.18
CA ARG A 274 -8.44 -5.22 -7.38
C ARG A 274 -8.97 -5.06 -8.81
N PRO A 275 -8.86 -3.90 -9.48
CA PRO A 275 -9.36 -3.79 -10.86
C PRO A 275 -8.66 -4.73 -11.85
N PHE A 276 -7.37 -5.00 -11.66
CA PHE A 276 -6.67 -5.99 -12.48
C PHE A 276 -7.13 -7.41 -12.17
N GLU A 277 -7.27 -7.77 -10.89
CA GLU A 277 -7.78 -9.07 -10.48
C GLU A 277 -9.20 -9.32 -11.01
N GLU A 278 -10.11 -8.34 -10.87
CA GLU A 278 -11.48 -8.46 -11.37
C GLU A 278 -11.54 -8.50 -12.90
N ALA A 279 -10.65 -7.80 -13.60
CA ALA A 279 -10.55 -7.87 -15.06
C ALA A 279 -10.04 -9.24 -15.55
N ASP A 280 -9.04 -9.83 -14.87
CA ASP A 280 -8.57 -11.19 -15.16
C ASP A 280 -9.69 -12.22 -14.92
N LEU A 281 -10.40 -12.11 -13.80
CA LEU A 281 -11.53 -12.99 -13.48
C LEU A 281 -12.67 -12.86 -14.50
N ALA A 282 -12.99 -11.64 -14.93
CA ALA A 282 -13.98 -11.41 -15.98
C ALA A 282 -13.54 -12.01 -17.32
N GLN A 283 -12.26 -11.88 -17.69
CA GLN A 283 -11.73 -12.45 -18.92
C GLN A 283 -11.76 -13.99 -18.91
N ARG A 284 -11.46 -14.61 -17.77
CA ARG A 284 -11.35 -16.07 -17.63
C ARG A 284 -12.69 -16.77 -17.44
N PHE A 285 -13.61 -16.17 -16.69
CA PHE A 285 -14.87 -16.81 -16.27
C PHE A 285 -16.13 -16.15 -16.85
N GLY A 286 -16.00 -14.98 -17.50
CA GLY A 286 -17.07 -14.33 -18.26
C GLY A 286 -18.38 -14.17 -17.47
N PRO A 287 -19.54 -14.57 -18.05
CA PRO A 287 -20.85 -14.40 -17.42
C PRO A 287 -20.99 -15.03 -16.02
N ALA A 288 -20.25 -16.10 -15.72
CA ALA A 288 -20.28 -16.72 -14.39
C ALA A 288 -19.74 -15.75 -13.32
N PHE A 289 -18.66 -15.04 -13.63
CA PHE A 289 -18.10 -14.02 -12.74
C PHE A 289 -18.99 -12.80 -12.63
N ASP A 290 -19.64 -12.36 -13.71
CA ASP A 290 -20.57 -11.22 -13.66
C ASP A 290 -21.78 -11.51 -12.76
N ARG A 291 -22.36 -12.73 -12.86
CA ARG A 291 -23.43 -13.17 -11.95
C ARG A 291 -22.96 -13.14 -10.50
N TYR A 292 -21.79 -13.70 -10.22
CA TYR A 292 -21.22 -13.70 -8.87
C TYR A 292 -20.94 -12.28 -8.35
N ARG A 293 -20.33 -11.42 -9.17
CA ARG A 293 -20.03 -10.02 -8.85
C ARG A 293 -21.29 -9.21 -8.55
N SER A 294 -22.38 -9.45 -9.28
CA SER A 294 -23.68 -8.80 -9.01
C SER A 294 -24.31 -9.28 -7.70
N GLY A 295 -24.08 -10.55 -7.33
CA GLY A 295 -24.61 -11.15 -6.12
C GLY A 295 -23.80 -10.84 -4.87
N VAL A 296 -22.48 -10.75 -4.94
CA VAL A 296 -21.60 -10.67 -3.77
C VAL A 296 -20.76 -9.40 -3.79
N ARG A 297 -20.93 -8.58 -2.75
CA ARG A 297 -20.22 -7.30 -2.60
C ARG A 297 -18.73 -7.53 -2.35
N CYS A 298 -17.92 -6.55 -2.76
CA CYS A 298 -16.46 -6.61 -2.63
C CYS A 298 -15.98 -6.71 -1.18
N TRP A 299 -16.53 -5.86 -0.31
CA TRP A 299 -16.00 -5.60 1.04
C TRP A 299 -17.01 -5.84 2.14
N LEU A 300 -18.29 -5.61 1.86
CA LEU A 300 -19.36 -5.75 2.85
C LEU A 300 -19.90 -7.18 2.81
N PRO A 301 -19.83 -7.94 3.91
CA PRO A 301 -20.40 -9.28 3.95
C PRO A 301 -21.92 -9.23 3.79
N ARG A 302 -22.47 -10.20 3.07
CA ARG A 302 -23.90 -10.47 3.03
C ARG A 302 -24.35 -11.04 4.38
N LEU A 303 -25.60 -10.77 4.77
CA LEU A 303 -26.21 -11.41 5.94
C LEU A 303 -26.55 -12.89 5.69
N SER A 304 -26.85 -13.22 4.42
CA SER A 304 -27.13 -14.59 3.99
C SER A 304 -26.15 -15.00 2.87
N PRO A 305 -25.65 -16.26 2.92
CA PRO A 305 -24.68 -16.74 1.95
C PRO A 305 -25.30 -16.79 0.55
N TRP A 306 -24.61 -16.25 -0.45
CA TRP A 306 -25.06 -16.31 -1.83
C TRP A 306 -25.14 -17.77 -2.32
N THR A 307 -26.20 -18.07 -3.04
CA THR A 307 -26.42 -19.33 -3.74
C THR A 307 -26.49 -19.05 -5.24
N PRO A 308 -25.71 -19.75 -6.08
CA PRO A 308 -25.90 -19.66 -7.52
C PRO A 308 -27.29 -20.19 -7.88
N VAL A 309 -28.07 -19.43 -8.65
CA VAL A 309 -29.37 -19.86 -9.17
C VAL A 309 -29.12 -20.57 -10.51
N GLY A 310 -29.41 -21.88 -10.57
CA GLY A 310 -29.57 -22.60 -11.84
C GLY A 310 -28.35 -23.29 -12.46
N GLU A 311 -27.51 -23.96 -11.67
CA GLU A 311 -26.66 -25.06 -12.18
C GLU A 311 -26.76 -26.21 -11.17
N SER A 312 -27.35 -27.32 -11.61
CA SER A 312 -27.25 -28.61 -10.93
C SER A 312 -25.77 -28.89 -10.68
N VAL A 313 -25.39 -28.87 -9.40
CA VAL A 313 -24.06 -29.27 -8.94
C VAL A 313 -23.87 -30.72 -9.40
N GLN A 314 -23.17 -30.92 -10.52
CA GLN A 314 -22.63 -32.23 -10.86
C GLN A 314 -21.47 -32.48 -9.91
N SER A 315 -21.79 -33.16 -8.81
CA SER A 315 -20.85 -34.02 -8.07
C SER A 315 -20.25 -35.03 -9.07
N PRO A 316 -18.95 -35.33 -8.98
CA PRO A 316 -18.44 -36.21 -7.93
C PRO A 316 -17.36 -35.58 -7.05
#